data_AF-A0A1H1TGR2-F1
#
_entry.id   AF-A0A1H1TGR2-F1
#
_cell.length_a   1.000
_cell.length_b   1.000
_cell.length_c   1.000
_cell.angle_alpha   90.00
_cell.angle_beta   90.00
_cell.angle_gamma   90.00
#
_symmetry.space_group_name_H-M   'P 1'
#
loop_
_entity.id
_entity.type
_entity.pdbx_description
1 polymer ?
#
loop_
_entity_poly.entity_id
_entity_poly.type
_entity_poly.pdbx_seq_one_letter_code
_entity_poly.pdbx_strand_id
1 'polypeptide(L)'
;MKKNGKYIIWCGIIAIWALGCKKPYTPNVISSNNNYLVVEGVINTGSDSTVIRLSRTVNLSSGVTINPELNATVAIQSDQNQTYNLHSIGNGQYASAPLTLDNTHKYRLSIGTSDGKAFLSDYVPAIATPPIDSIGFTILNNGIQIYINTHDPKNNTHYYRWDYNETWIFHAKYDSEWISNDSTDVVPRTPDKKIYQCWGSSISTVITLGSSAKLSKDVIYQNPIIFIPATSEKIESRYSILLKQYAMTSDGYNYYTILKKNTEQLGSIFDAQPSQLTGNIHCTTDATLPVIGYISAGTVQQKRVYINNSQLPTWPPTYPYSCGLDTALYLSKGSDPVNQVLQNLVPYPTTNIAVYAVFGLGPNPIGYTYSDAACADCSIRGSLTKPSFWQ
;
A
#
# COMPACT_ATOMS: atom_id res chain seq x y z
N MET A 1 -65.44 -16.67 -24.41
CA MET A 1 -64.60 -16.38 -23.21
C MET A 1 -63.83 -17.60 -22.66
N LYS A 2 -63.29 -18.51 -23.50
CA LYS A 2 -62.55 -19.71 -23.03
C LYS A 2 -61.09 -19.82 -23.49
N LYS A 3 -60.57 -18.87 -24.29
CA LYS A 3 -59.20 -18.93 -24.85
C LYS A 3 -58.13 -18.20 -24.03
N ASN A 4 -58.50 -17.24 -23.17
CA ASN A 4 -57.53 -16.39 -22.45
C ASN A 4 -57.05 -16.99 -21.11
N GLY A 5 -57.75 -17.98 -20.56
CA GLY A 5 -57.35 -18.60 -19.28
C GLY A 5 -56.10 -19.48 -19.37
N LYS A 6 -55.85 -20.11 -20.53
CA LYS A 6 -54.66 -20.96 -20.73
C LYS A 6 -53.36 -20.15 -20.75
N TYR A 7 -53.39 -18.94 -21.31
CA TYR A 7 -52.22 -18.06 -21.35
C TYR A 7 -51.89 -17.44 -19.99
N ILE A 8 -52.90 -17.13 -19.17
CA ILE A 8 -52.70 -16.62 -17.80
C ILE A 8 -52.07 -17.70 -16.90
N ILE A 9 -52.48 -18.97 -17.04
CA ILE A 9 -51.89 -20.09 -16.30
C ILE A 9 -50.44 -20.32 -16.74
N TRP A 10 -50.13 -20.25 -18.05
CA TRP A 10 -48.76 -20.37 -18.56
C TRP A 10 -47.87 -19.20 -18.13
N CYS A 11 -48.36 -17.96 -18.13
CA CYS A 11 -47.62 -16.81 -17.61
C CYS A 11 -47.39 -16.91 -16.09
N GLY A 12 -48.36 -17.42 -15.33
CA GLY A 12 -48.21 -17.68 -13.89
C GLY A 12 -47.16 -18.74 -13.57
N ILE A 13 -47.09 -19.81 -14.37
CA ILE A 13 -46.08 -20.86 -14.22
C ILE A 13 -44.68 -20.30 -14.54
N ILE A 14 -44.51 -19.54 -15.63
CA ILE A 14 -43.22 -18.90 -15.98
C ILE A 14 -42.76 -17.90 -14.91
N ALA A 15 -43.69 -17.16 -14.29
CA ALA A 15 -43.36 -16.23 -13.20
C ALA A 15 -42.88 -16.94 -11.92
N ILE A 16 -43.35 -18.16 -11.64
CA ILE A 16 -42.92 -18.97 -10.48
C ILE A 16 -41.50 -19.53 -10.69
N TRP A 17 -41.11 -19.86 -11.93
CA TRP A 17 -39.73 -20.30 -12.23
C TRP A 17 -38.72 -19.14 -12.21
N ALA A 18 -39.16 -17.89 -12.33
CA ALA A 18 -38.31 -16.71 -12.20
C ALA A 18 -38.02 -16.32 -10.73
N LEU A 19 -38.72 -16.91 -9.75
CA LEU A 19 -38.50 -16.69 -8.32
C LEU A 19 -37.46 -17.67 -7.73
N GLY A 20 -36.41 -17.98 -8.49
CA GLY A 20 -35.27 -18.74 -7.99
C GLY A 20 -34.51 -17.95 -6.93
N CYS A 21 -34.82 -18.16 -5.66
CA CYS A 21 -34.00 -17.66 -4.55
C CYS A 21 -32.59 -18.27 -4.66
N LYS A 22 -31.61 -17.46 -5.06
CA LYS A 22 -30.19 -17.80 -4.93
C LYS A 22 -29.93 -18.02 -3.45
N LYS A 23 -29.77 -19.28 -3.03
CA LYS A 23 -29.28 -19.57 -1.68
C LYS A 23 -27.81 -19.10 -1.62
N PRO A 24 -27.46 -18.22 -0.67
CA PRO A 24 -26.06 -17.91 -0.41
C PRO A 24 -25.33 -19.22 -0.12
N TYR A 25 -24.31 -19.53 -0.91
CA TYR A 25 -23.43 -20.63 -0.61
C TYR A 25 -22.53 -20.18 0.53
N THR A 26 -22.82 -20.63 1.74
CA THR A 26 -21.92 -20.52 2.89
C THR A 26 -21.11 -21.83 2.92
N PRO A 27 -19.88 -21.86 2.39
CA PRO A 27 -19.04 -23.03 2.55
C PRO A 27 -18.90 -23.34 4.03
N ASN A 28 -18.95 -24.62 4.40
CA ASN A 28 -18.61 -25.03 5.75
C ASN A 28 -17.16 -24.61 6.00
N VAL A 29 -16.97 -23.53 6.77
CA VAL A 29 -15.65 -23.04 7.12
C VAL A 29 -15.02 -24.12 7.99
N ILE A 30 -14.01 -24.80 7.45
CA ILE A 30 -13.23 -25.78 8.19
C ILE A 30 -12.62 -25.03 9.36
N SER A 31 -13.06 -25.34 10.58
CA SER A 31 -12.60 -24.72 11.84
C SER A 31 -11.24 -25.26 12.26
N SER A 32 -10.32 -25.45 11.32
CA SER A 32 -8.93 -25.75 11.65
C SER A 32 -8.30 -24.47 12.22
N ASN A 33 -7.54 -24.62 13.31
CA ASN A 33 -6.81 -23.51 13.91
C ASN A 33 -5.64 -23.13 12.99
N ASN A 34 -5.93 -22.42 11.91
CA ASN A 34 -4.97 -21.98 10.90
C ASN A 34 -4.17 -20.80 11.46
N ASN A 35 -3.23 -21.10 12.35
CA ASN A 35 -2.29 -20.15 12.97
C ASN A 35 -0.86 -20.42 12.45
N TYR A 36 -0.71 -20.45 11.13
CA TYR A 36 0.54 -20.77 10.46
C TYR A 36 1.48 -19.58 10.48
N LEU A 37 2.78 -19.85 10.59
CA LEU A 37 3.81 -18.81 10.52
C LEU A 37 3.87 -18.25 9.09
N VAL A 38 3.87 -16.93 8.99
CA VAL A 38 4.06 -16.18 7.76
C VAL A 38 5.38 -15.42 7.88
N VAL A 39 6.28 -15.65 6.94
CA VAL A 39 7.63 -15.06 6.91
C VAL A 39 7.78 -14.25 5.62
N GLU A 40 8.10 -12.97 5.77
CA GLU A 40 8.33 -12.06 4.66
C GLU A 40 9.65 -11.32 4.83
N GLY A 41 10.39 -11.19 3.73
CA GLY A 41 11.67 -10.47 3.71
C GLY A 41 12.70 -11.17 2.85
N VAL A 42 13.88 -10.57 2.80
CA VAL A 42 15.04 -11.07 2.05
C VAL A 42 16.28 -10.90 2.92
N ILE A 43 17.21 -11.85 2.84
CA ILE A 43 18.53 -11.71 3.43
C ILE A 43 19.32 -10.76 2.53
N ASN A 44 19.49 -9.52 2.99
CA ASN A 44 20.26 -8.52 2.28
C ASN A 44 21.76 -8.76 2.55
N THR A 45 22.51 -9.10 1.50
CA THR A 45 23.96 -9.32 1.59
C THR A 45 24.78 -8.06 1.30
N GLY A 46 24.11 -6.96 0.91
CA GLY A 46 24.72 -5.68 0.59
C GLY A 46 24.87 -4.75 1.80
N SER A 47 25.14 -3.47 1.53
CA SER A 47 25.44 -2.46 2.56
C SER A 47 24.22 -1.93 3.32
N ASP A 48 23.06 -2.56 3.23
CA ASP A 48 21.82 -2.13 3.89
C ASP A 48 21.31 -3.24 4.83
N SER A 49 20.42 -2.89 5.74
CA SER A 49 19.89 -3.81 6.74
C SER A 49 19.07 -4.95 6.11
N THR A 50 19.13 -6.12 6.73
CA THR A 50 18.13 -7.18 6.53
C THR A 50 16.95 -6.92 7.45
N VAL A 51 15.73 -6.99 6.92
CA VAL A 51 14.49 -6.90 7.69
C VAL A 51 13.60 -8.09 7.36
N ILE A 52 13.22 -8.86 8.37
CA ILE A 52 12.31 -10.00 8.29
C ILE A 52 11.07 -9.69 9.11
N ARG A 53 9.90 -9.78 8.48
CA ARG A 53 8.60 -9.66 9.13
C ARG A 53 8.03 -11.05 9.39
N LEU A 54 7.67 -11.29 10.65
CA LEU A 54 7.01 -12.50 11.10
C LEU A 54 5.60 -12.17 11.55
N SER A 55 4.63 -12.93 11.04
CA SER A 55 3.24 -12.84 11.43
C SER A 55 2.60 -14.22 11.41
N ARG A 56 1.34 -14.30 11.79
CA ARG A 56 0.56 -15.52 11.81
C ARG A 56 -0.71 -15.35 10.99
N THR A 57 -1.14 -16.43 10.34
CA THR A 57 -2.45 -16.43 9.67
C THR A 57 -3.58 -16.27 10.68
N VAL A 58 -4.67 -15.65 10.24
CA VAL A 58 -5.87 -15.39 11.03
C VAL A 58 -7.06 -16.01 10.35
N ASN A 59 -8.01 -16.50 11.14
CA ASN A 59 -9.27 -16.99 10.59
C ASN A 59 -10.09 -15.82 10.04
N LEU A 60 -10.67 -16.02 8.86
CA LEU A 60 -11.46 -14.98 8.16
C LEU A 60 -12.61 -14.43 9.01
N SER A 61 -13.18 -15.26 9.90
CA SER A 61 -14.28 -14.89 10.79
C SER A 61 -13.86 -14.12 12.05
N SER A 62 -12.55 -13.99 12.32
CA SER A 62 -12.05 -13.48 13.62
C SER A 62 -12.08 -11.95 13.76
N GLY A 63 -12.24 -11.20 12.67
CA GLY A 63 -12.14 -9.74 12.66
C GLY A 63 -10.73 -9.19 12.92
N VAL A 64 -9.76 -10.06 13.22
CA VAL A 64 -8.34 -9.71 13.39
C VAL A 64 -7.70 -9.57 12.02
N THR A 65 -7.11 -8.41 11.74
CA THR A 65 -6.43 -8.13 10.45
C THR A 65 -4.91 -8.15 10.55
N ILE A 66 -4.36 -8.07 11.76
CA ILE A 66 -2.91 -8.06 12.03
C ILE A 66 -2.63 -9.00 13.20
N ASN A 67 -1.73 -9.97 13.00
CA ASN A 67 -1.34 -10.94 14.02
C ASN A 67 0.18 -11.14 13.98
N PRO A 68 0.98 -10.23 14.58
CA PRO A 68 2.43 -10.27 14.51
C PRO A 68 3.02 -11.36 15.40
N GLU A 69 4.09 -12.02 14.95
CA GLU A 69 4.83 -12.99 15.78
C GLU A 69 5.88 -12.24 16.62
N LEU A 70 5.62 -12.14 17.91
CA LEU A 70 6.45 -11.41 18.86
C LEU A 70 7.40 -12.34 19.63
N ASN A 71 8.51 -11.77 20.11
CA ASN A 71 9.50 -12.45 20.95
C ASN A 71 10.14 -13.69 20.32
N ALA A 72 10.23 -13.74 18.99
CA ALA A 72 10.96 -14.76 18.28
C ALA A 72 12.48 -14.47 18.31
N THR A 73 13.29 -15.52 18.29
CA THR A 73 14.72 -15.44 18.02
C THR A 73 14.94 -15.64 16.53
N VAL A 74 15.54 -14.66 15.86
CA VAL A 74 15.72 -14.67 14.40
C VAL A 74 17.20 -14.48 14.08
N ALA A 75 17.74 -15.33 13.21
CA ALA A 75 19.13 -15.23 12.79
C ALA A 75 19.33 -15.66 11.34
N ILE A 76 20.31 -15.05 10.68
CA ILE A 76 20.85 -15.53 9.41
C ILE A 76 22.00 -16.49 9.71
N GLN A 77 22.02 -17.63 9.02
CA GLN A 77 23.10 -18.61 9.11
C GLN A 77 23.76 -18.80 7.75
N SER A 78 25.09 -18.77 7.72
CA SER A 78 25.90 -19.14 6.56
C SER A 78 26.18 -20.64 6.56
N ASP A 79 26.37 -21.20 5.37
CA ASP A 79 26.95 -22.54 5.16
C ASP A 79 28.36 -22.73 5.75
N GLN A 80 29.03 -21.66 6.19
CA GLN A 80 30.27 -21.69 6.97
C GLN A 80 30.06 -21.68 8.50
N ASN A 81 28.84 -21.91 8.98
CA ASN A 81 28.47 -21.87 10.41
C ASN A 81 28.59 -20.49 11.08
N GLN A 82 28.71 -19.41 10.30
CA GLN A 82 28.58 -18.05 10.84
C GLN A 82 27.11 -17.71 11.07
N THR A 83 26.82 -17.03 12.18
CA THR A 83 25.46 -16.64 12.57
C THR A 83 25.38 -15.15 12.81
N TYR A 84 24.35 -14.51 12.27
CA TYR A 84 24.07 -13.08 12.42
C TYR A 84 22.68 -12.88 13.00
N ASN A 85 22.59 -12.30 14.19
CA ASN A 85 21.32 -12.13 14.89
C ASN A 85 20.53 -10.94 14.34
N LEU A 86 19.21 -11.10 14.27
CA LEU A 86 18.27 -10.02 13.99
C LEU A 86 17.54 -9.67 15.29
N HIS A 87 17.41 -8.38 15.55
CA HIS A 87 16.78 -7.84 16.74
C HIS A 87 15.39 -7.33 16.43
N SER A 88 14.45 -7.54 17.34
CA SER A 88 13.09 -7.01 17.20
C SER A 88 13.09 -5.49 17.15
N ILE A 89 12.41 -4.93 16.16
CA ILE A 89 12.14 -3.49 16.03
C ILE A 89 10.64 -3.18 16.22
N GLY A 90 9.88 -4.15 16.76
CA GLY A 90 8.44 -4.04 17.03
C GLY A 90 7.55 -4.55 15.90
N ASN A 91 6.27 -4.75 16.20
CA ASN A 91 5.23 -5.18 15.23
C ASN A 91 5.60 -6.43 14.41
N GLY A 92 6.28 -7.40 15.02
CA GLY A 92 6.71 -8.64 14.36
C GLY A 92 7.86 -8.44 13.35
N GLN A 93 8.53 -7.30 13.34
CA GLN A 93 9.70 -7.05 12.48
C GLN A 93 10.99 -7.28 13.26
N TYR A 94 11.93 -7.96 12.61
CA TYR A 94 13.26 -8.27 13.12
C TYR A 94 14.29 -7.78 12.11
N ALA A 95 15.28 -7.02 12.56
CA ALA A 95 16.26 -6.39 11.69
C ALA A 95 17.69 -6.61 12.16
N SER A 96 18.61 -6.71 11.22
CA SER A 96 20.05 -6.63 11.49
C SER A 96 20.54 -5.20 11.23
N ALA A 97 21.69 -4.84 11.81
CA ALA A 97 22.51 -3.78 11.23
C ALA A 97 22.92 -4.16 9.79
N PRO A 98 23.38 -3.22 8.96
CA PRO A 98 23.93 -3.55 7.64
C PRO A 98 24.98 -4.66 7.72
N LEU A 99 24.82 -5.73 6.94
CA LEU A 99 25.70 -6.89 6.93
C LEU A 99 26.35 -7.01 5.55
N THR A 100 27.67 -6.91 5.48
CA THR A 100 28.40 -7.28 4.27
C THR A 100 28.64 -8.78 4.29
N LEU A 101 27.78 -9.52 3.58
CA LEU A 101 27.86 -10.97 3.47
C LEU A 101 28.56 -11.36 2.16
N ASP A 102 29.22 -12.52 2.16
CA ASP A 102 29.94 -13.02 0.99
C ASP A 102 28.98 -13.66 -0.01
N ASN A 103 28.87 -13.06 -1.19
CA ASN A 103 27.97 -13.53 -2.25
C ASN A 103 28.39 -14.87 -2.89
N THR A 104 29.57 -15.43 -2.58
CA THR A 104 29.94 -16.78 -3.06
C THR A 104 29.37 -17.91 -2.19
N HIS A 105 28.73 -17.58 -1.08
CA HIS A 105 28.23 -18.52 -0.08
C HIS A 105 26.70 -18.58 -0.03
N LYS A 106 26.18 -19.60 0.65
CA LYS A 106 24.75 -19.79 0.85
C LYS A 106 24.34 -19.35 2.25
N TYR A 107 23.12 -18.83 2.34
CA TYR A 107 22.54 -18.35 3.58
C TYR A 107 21.16 -18.96 3.79
N ARG A 108 20.75 -19.07 5.04
CA ARG A 108 19.40 -19.43 5.43
C ARG A 108 18.93 -18.59 6.60
N LEU A 109 17.62 -18.55 6.81
CA LEU A 109 17.00 -17.96 7.98
C LEU A 109 16.71 -19.05 9.02
N SER A 110 17.00 -18.74 10.28
CA SER A 110 16.64 -19.54 11.45
C SER A 110 15.71 -18.75 12.34
N ILE A 111 14.59 -19.35 12.75
CA ILE A 111 13.58 -18.74 13.61
C ILE A 111 13.27 -19.69 14.76
N GLY A 112 13.37 -19.21 16.00
CA GLY A 112 12.78 -19.86 17.18
C GLY A 112 11.62 -19.04 17.69
N THR A 113 10.43 -19.62 17.83
CA THR A 113 9.25 -18.94 18.32
C THR A 113 9.06 -19.15 19.82
N SER A 114 8.30 -18.27 20.47
CA SER A 114 8.10 -18.30 21.92
C SER A 114 7.31 -19.54 22.40
N ASP A 115 6.55 -20.18 21.51
CA ASP A 115 5.87 -21.47 21.74
C ASP A 115 6.81 -22.69 21.60
N GLY A 116 8.12 -22.47 21.45
CA GLY A 116 9.14 -23.52 21.41
C GLY A 116 9.31 -24.21 20.05
N LYS A 117 8.66 -23.72 19.00
CA LYS A 117 8.86 -24.24 17.64
C LYS A 117 10.10 -23.62 17.00
N ALA A 118 10.76 -24.40 16.16
CA ALA A 118 11.91 -23.96 15.39
C ALA A 118 11.65 -24.11 13.90
N PHE A 119 12.07 -23.12 13.13
CA PHE A 119 11.92 -23.07 11.69
C PHE A 119 13.26 -22.75 11.03
N LEU A 120 13.54 -23.43 9.93
CA LEU A 120 14.71 -23.17 9.09
C LEU A 120 14.24 -22.96 7.66
N SER A 121 14.79 -21.95 6.99
CA SER A 121 14.75 -21.95 5.53
C SER A 121 15.79 -22.88 4.95
N ASP A 122 15.60 -23.26 3.70
CA ASP A 122 16.66 -23.86 2.89
C ASP A 122 17.84 -22.89 2.75
N TYR A 123 19.02 -23.45 2.51
CA TYR A 123 20.18 -22.68 2.10
C TYR A 123 20.00 -22.19 0.67
N VAL A 124 19.94 -20.87 0.50
CA VAL A 124 19.80 -20.20 -0.78
C VAL A 124 21.09 -19.47 -1.16
N PRO A 125 21.46 -19.45 -2.46
CA PRO A 125 22.62 -18.69 -2.91
C PRO A 125 22.36 -17.19 -2.75
N ALA A 126 23.40 -16.44 -2.40
CA ALA A 126 23.36 -14.99 -2.42
C ALA A 126 23.52 -14.48 -3.86
N ILE A 127 22.49 -13.82 -4.40
CA ILE A 127 22.49 -13.32 -5.76
C ILE A 127 22.87 -11.83 -5.78
N ALA A 128 23.89 -11.48 -6.54
CA ALA A 128 24.21 -10.08 -6.80
C ALA A 128 23.18 -9.49 -7.78
N THR A 129 22.32 -8.60 -7.29
CA THR A 129 21.32 -7.93 -8.13
C THR A 129 21.98 -6.89 -9.04
N PRO A 130 21.72 -6.93 -10.36
CA PRO A 130 22.30 -5.98 -11.30
C PRO A 130 21.69 -4.58 -11.14
N PRO A 131 22.38 -3.52 -11.58
CA PRO A 131 21.91 -2.14 -11.45
C PRO A 131 20.56 -1.86 -12.12
N ILE A 132 19.84 -0.87 -11.59
CA ILE A 132 18.66 -0.30 -12.27
C ILE A 132 19.15 0.73 -13.31
N ASP A 133 18.97 0.42 -14.59
CA ASP A 133 19.38 1.32 -15.69
C ASP A 133 18.57 2.61 -15.65
N SER A 134 17.24 2.48 -15.68
CA SER A 134 16.33 3.63 -15.67
C SER A 134 14.95 3.27 -15.13
N ILE A 135 14.30 4.27 -14.57
CA ILE A 135 12.88 4.27 -14.24
C ILE A 135 12.28 5.40 -15.05
N GLY A 136 11.28 5.09 -15.87
CA GLY A 136 10.61 6.04 -16.73
C GLY A 136 9.09 5.93 -16.61
N PHE A 137 8.38 6.76 -17.37
CA PHE A 137 6.94 6.68 -17.46
C PHE A 137 6.45 6.96 -18.88
N THR A 138 5.34 6.35 -19.24
CA THR A 138 4.61 6.62 -20.48
C THR A 138 3.28 7.28 -20.12
N ILE A 139 2.95 8.37 -20.80
CA ILE A 139 1.64 9.02 -20.70
C ILE A 139 0.65 8.23 -21.56
N LEU A 140 -0.45 7.80 -20.94
CA LEU A 140 -1.58 7.12 -21.57
C LEU A 140 -2.83 8.03 -21.52
N ASN A 141 -3.89 7.65 -22.22
CA ASN A 141 -5.12 8.46 -22.30
C ASN A 141 -5.79 8.70 -20.93
N ASN A 142 -5.56 7.81 -19.96
CA ASN A 142 -6.23 7.81 -18.66
C ASN A 142 -5.27 7.87 -17.46
N GLY A 143 -3.99 8.17 -17.68
CA GLY A 143 -3.00 8.24 -16.60
C GLY A 143 -1.57 8.02 -17.07
N ILE A 144 -0.68 7.67 -16.15
CA ILE A 144 0.71 7.32 -16.46
C ILE A 144 1.02 5.88 -16.08
N GLN A 145 1.82 5.21 -16.90
CA GLN A 145 2.41 3.92 -16.59
C GLN A 145 3.89 4.10 -16.27
N ILE A 146 4.28 3.87 -15.02
CA ILE A 146 5.68 3.85 -14.61
C ILE A 146 6.27 2.48 -14.94
N TYR A 147 7.48 2.46 -15.49
CA TYR A 147 8.19 1.24 -15.88
C TYR A 147 9.67 1.27 -15.45
N ILE A 148 10.30 0.09 -15.48
CA ILE A 148 11.73 -0.09 -15.21
C ILE A 148 12.46 -0.71 -16.41
N ASN A 149 13.72 -0.34 -16.59
CA ASN A 149 14.70 -1.03 -17.41
C ASN A 149 15.88 -1.50 -16.55
N THR A 150 16.37 -2.72 -16.79
CA THR A 150 17.57 -3.28 -16.16
C THR A 150 18.20 -4.34 -17.05
N HIS A 151 19.50 -4.59 -16.90
CA HIS A 151 20.19 -5.67 -17.57
C HIS A 151 21.33 -6.23 -16.71
N ASP A 152 21.67 -7.50 -16.91
CA ASP A 152 22.93 -8.08 -16.43
C ASP A 152 23.85 -8.39 -17.62
N PRO A 153 24.96 -7.66 -17.78
CA PRO A 153 25.90 -7.93 -18.86
C PRO A 153 26.58 -9.30 -18.73
N LYS A 154 26.58 -9.91 -17.53
CA LYS A 154 27.13 -11.25 -17.30
C LYS A 154 26.11 -12.36 -17.55
N ASN A 155 24.83 -12.02 -17.73
CA ASN A 155 23.75 -12.97 -18.01
C ASN A 155 23.66 -14.08 -16.94
N ASN A 156 23.88 -13.72 -15.68
CA ASN A 156 23.82 -14.63 -14.53
C ASN A 156 22.49 -14.51 -13.80
N THR A 157 21.81 -13.38 -13.92
CA THR A 157 20.45 -13.18 -13.42
C THR A 157 19.43 -13.40 -14.54
N HIS A 158 18.23 -13.87 -14.21
CA HIS A 158 17.16 -14.09 -15.21
C HIS A 158 15.75 -13.87 -14.67
N TYR A 159 15.64 -13.67 -13.37
CA TYR A 159 14.38 -13.59 -12.65
C TYR A 159 14.45 -12.43 -11.66
N TYR A 160 13.44 -11.60 -11.72
CA TYR A 160 13.41 -10.33 -11.02
C TYR A 160 12.09 -10.13 -10.30
N ARG A 161 12.18 -9.48 -9.15
CA ARG A 161 11.05 -8.95 -8.39
C ARG A 161 11.31 -7.49 -8.08
N TRP A 162 10.25 -6.69 -8.06
CA TRP A 162 10.29 -5.31 -7.64
C TRP A 162 9.21 -5.01 -6.60
N ASP A 163 9.57 -4.17 -5.65
CA ASP A 163 8.66 -3.47 -4.76
C ASP A 163 9.07 -2.00 -4.64
N TYR A 164 8.19 -1.16 -4.13
CA TYR A 164 8.45 0.27 -4.07
C TYR A 164 7.80 0.95 -2.87
N ASN A 165 8.42 2.06 -2.48
CA ASN A 165 7.83 3.06 -1.59
C ASN A 165 7.54 4.32 -2.39
N GLU A 166 6.29 4.75 -2.38
CA GLU A 166 5.85 5.97 -3.05
C GLU A 166 5.46 7.04 -2.06
N THR A 167 5.68 8.29 -2.45
CA THR A 167 5.34 9.47 -1.67
C THR A 167 4.97 10.59 -2.63
N TRP A 168 3.96 11.39 -2.29
CA TRP A 168 3.47 12.46 -3.15
C TRP A 168 3.04 13.68 -2.35
N ILE A 169 3.07 14.84 -2.99
CA ILE A 169 2.41 16.05 -2.49
C ILE A 169 0.96 16.04 -2.96
N PHE A 170 0.05 16.30 -2.04
CA PHE A 170 -1.35 16.59 -2.33
C PHE A 170 -1.82 17.78 -1.50
N HIS A 171 -2.94 18.37 -1.91
CA HIS A 171 -3.51 19.52 -1.24
C HIS A 171 -4.90 19.22 -0.68
N ALA A 172 -5.29 19.94 0.38
CA ALA A 172 -6.70 20.05 0.73
C ALA A 172 -7.46 20.73 -0.41
N LYS A 173 -8.76 20.51 -0.55
CA LYS A 173 -9.55 21.15 -1.62
C LYS A 173 -9.61 22.67 -1.44
N TYR A 174 -9.64 23.13 -0.18
CA TYR A 174 -9.66 24.54 0.16
C TYR A 174 -8.44 24.90 1.03
N ASP A 175 -7.75 26.00 0.70
CA ASP A 175 -6.67 26.54 1.54
C ASP A 175 -7.29 27.32 2.71
N SER A 176 -7.15 26.77 3.92
CA SER A 176 -7.64 27.41 5.15
C SER A 176 -6.72 28.55 5.55
N GLU A 177 -7.06 29.78 5.19
CA GLU A 177 -6.28 30.97 5.55
C GLU A 177 -6.57 31.48 6.97
N TRP A 178 -7.57 30.92 7.65
CA TRP A 178 -8.08 31.39 8.94
C TRP A 178 -8.23 30.25 9.94
N ILE A 179 -8.09 30.57 11.24
CA ILE A 179 -8.19 29.59 12.34
C ILE A 179 -8.82 30.25 13.57
N SER A 180 -9.58 29.48 14.34
CA SER A 180 -10.08 29.92 15.66
C SER A 180 -8.91 30.21 16.62
N ASN A 181 -9.08 31.22 17.48
CA ASN A 181 -8.12 31.54 18.55
C ASN A 181 -8.46 30.86 19.88
N ASP A 182 -9.33 29.85 19.87
CA ASP A 182 -9.82 29.10 21.04
C ASP A 182 -10.56 29.94 22.09
N SER A 183 -10.92 31.18 21.74
CA SER A 183 -11.63 32.10 22.61
C SER A 183 -12.95 32.55 21.99
N THR A 184 -12.92 33.61 21.20
CA THR A 184 -14.15 34.27 20.70
C THR A 184 -14.04 34.68 19.24
N ASP A 185 -12.91 34.39 18.58
CA ASP A 185 -12.64 34.94 17.27
C ASP A 185 -11.87 33.99 16.34
N VAL A 186 -11.91 34.32 15.05
CA VAL A 186 -11.17 33.66 13.99
C VAL A 186 -10.10 34.64 13.50
N VAL A 187 -8.85 34.18 13.48
CA VAL A 187 -7.66 34.97 13.16
C VAL A 187 -6.94 34.40 11.94
N PRO A 188 -6.09 35.18 11.26
CA PRO A 188 -5.29 34.65 10.16
C PRO A 188 -4.40 33.50 10.62
N ARG A 189 -4.35 32.44 9.82
CA ARG A 189 -3.51 31.27 10.07
C ARG A 189 -2.05 31.61 9.78
N THR A 190 -1.19 31.35 10.76
CA THR A 190 0.26 31.57 10.62
C THR A 190 0.91 30.46 9.78
N PRO A 191 2.09 30.70 9.16
CA PRO A 191 2.76 29.72 8.31
C PRO A 191 3.02 28.35 8.97
N ASP A 192 3.31 28.35 10.27
CA ASP A 192 3.55 27.15 11.10
C ASP A 192 2.27 26.32 11.37
N LYS A 193 1.09 26.92 11.19
CA LYS A 193 -0.21 26.28 11.39
C LYS A 193 -0.90 25.88 10.08
N LYS A 194 -0.23 26.01 8.92
CA LYS A 194 -0.79 25.66 7.62
C LYS A 194 -1.11 24.16 7.53
N ILE A 195 -2.29 23.87 6.98
CA ILE A 195 -2.85 22.52 6.83
C ILE A 195 -3.30 22.23 5.39
N TYR A 196 -2.80 23.01 4.43
CA TYR A 196 -3.19 22.92 3.03
C TYR A 196 -2.38 21.91 2.22
N GLN A 197 -1.06 21.84 2.43
CA GLN A 197 -0.16 20.94 1.69
C GLN A 197 0.33 19.81 2.58
N CYS A 198 0.14 18.57 2.14
CA CYS A 198 0.59 17.39 2.85
C CYS A 198 1.37 16.43 1.96
N TRP A 199 2.06 15.50 2.60
CA TRP A 199 2.70 14.36 1.97
C TRP A 199 1.91 13.09 2.26
N GLY A 200 1.46 12.43 1.19
CA GLY A 200 0.93 11.07 1.23
C GLY A 200 2.05 10.07 1.01
N SER A 201 1.93 8.86 1.57
CA SER A 201 2.89 7.78 1.34
C SER A 201 2.20 6.43 1.28
N SER A 202 2.73 5.54 0.47
CA SER A 202 2.25 4.16 0.38
C SER A 202 3.39 3.22 -0.02
N ILE A 203 3.12 1.93 0.08
CA ILE A 203 4.01 0.85 -0.32
C ILE A 203 3.34 0.01 -1.41
N SER A 204 4.12 -0.68 -2.22
CA SER A 204 3.58 -1.61 -3.21
C SER A 204 2.76 -2.72 -2.57
N THR A 205 1.53 -2.91 -3.05
CA THR A 205 0.62 -4.00 -2.64
C THR A 205 0.52 -5.12 -3.67
N VAL A 206 1.10 -4.92 -4.86
CA VAL A 206 1.05 -5.82 -6.00
C VAL A 206 2.41 -6.46 -6.21
N ILE A 207 2.43 -7.76 -6.47
CA ILE A 207 3.62 -8.56 -6.77
C ILE A 207 4.06 -8.25 -8.21
N THR A 208 5.18 -7.53 -8.35
CA THR A 208 5.73 -7.18 -9.67
C THR A 208 6.92 -8.08 -9.98
N LEU A 209 6.85 -8.79 -11.11
CA LEU A 209 7.80 -9.82 -11.52
C LEU A 209 8.21 -9.60 -12.98
N GLY A 210 9.43 -10.00 -13.32
CA GLY A 210 9.95 -9.96 -14.69
C GLY A 210 11.00 -11.05 -14.90
N SER A 211 11.11 -11.54 -16.13
CA SER A 211 12.08 -12.57 -16.46
C SER A 211 12.64 -12.39 -17.87
N SER A 212 13.94 -12.59 -17.99
CA SER A 212 14.68 -12.65 -19.25
C SER A 212 15.07 -14.09 -19.61
N ALA A 213 14.59 -15.10 -18.88
CA ALA A 213 14.97 -16.51 -19.07
C ALA A 213 14.64 -17.06 -20.46
N LYS A 214 13.73 -16.42 -21.20
CA LYS A 214 13.37 -16.77 -22.59
C LYS A 214 14.05 -15.88 -23.64
N LEU A 215 14.96 -15.01 -23.22
CA LEU A 215 15.70 -14.09 -24.07
C LEU A 215 17.15 -14.56 -24.17
N SER A 216 17.81 -14.23 -25.29
CA SER A 216 19.23 -14.55 -25.50
C SER A 216 20.18 -13.64 -24.68
N LYS A 217 19.65 -12.55 -24.11
CA LYS A 217 20.37 -11.60 -23.28
C LYS A 217 19.52 -11.29 -22.05
N ASP A 218 20.17 -11.16 -20.89
CA ASP A 218 19.51 -10.72 -19.67
C ASP A 218 19.21 -9.21 -19.73
N VAL A 219 18.11 -8.88 -20.38
CA VAL A 219 17.58 -7.51 -20.51
C VAL A 219 16.10 -7.52 -20.18
N ILE A 220 15.71 -6.65 -19.25
CA ILE A 220 14.32 -6.30 -18.97
C ILE A 220 14.09 -4.89 -19.49
N TYR A 221 13.16 -4.76 -20.43
CA TYR A 221 12.81 -3.47 -21.05
C TYR A 221 11.35 -3.12 -20.78
N GLN A 222 11.13 -1.90 -20.28
CA GLN A 222 9.84 -1.28 -19.98
C GLN A 222 8.88 -2.19 -19.19
N ASN A 223 9.40 -2.93 -18.21
CA ASN A 223 8.55 -3.73 -17.34
C ASN A 223 7.65 -2.81 -16.49
N PRO A 224 6.31 -2.94 -16.54
CA PRO A 224 5.40 -2.05 -15.83
C PRO A 224 5.51 -2.26 -14.30
N ILE A 225 5.56 -1.15 -13.57
CA ILE A 225 5.64 -1.12 -12.09
C ILE A 225 4.31 -0.71 -11.47
N ILE A 226 3.80 0.46 -11.85
CA ILE A 226 2.54 1.01 -11.31
C ILE A 226 1.87 1.88 -12.36
N PHE A 227 0.56 1.73 -12.48
CA PHE A 227 -0.29 2.66 -13.22
C PHE A 227 -0.90 3.68 -12.24
N ILE A 228 -0.78 4.97 -12.55
CA ILE A 228 -1.37 6.05 -11.76
C ILE A 228 -2.44 6.74 -12.63
N PRO A 229 -3.74 6.67 -12.26
CA PRO A 229 -4.81 7.31 -13.00
C PRO A 229 -4.62 8.83 -13.12
N ALA A 230 -5.07 9.42 -14.23
CA ALA A 230 -5.00 10.85 -14.49
C ALA A 230 -5.69 11.70 -13.39
N THR A 231 -6.73 11.14 -12.76
CA THR A 231 -7.49 11.79 -11.69
C THR A 231 -6.87 11.61 -10.29
N SER A 232 -5.76 10.88 -10.17
CA SER A 232 -5.14 10.58 -8.89
C SER A 232 -4.43 11.82 -8.32
N GLU A 233 -4.71 12.16 -7.06
CA GLU A 233 -3.99 13.22 -6.33
C GLU A 233 -2.48 13.00 -6.27
N LYS A 234 -2.02 11.75 -6.40
CA LYS A 234 -0.58 11.39 -6.41
C LYS A 234 0.24 12.19 -7.41
N ILE A 235 -0.37 12.63 -8.50
CA ILE A 235 0.27 13.38 -9.59
C ILE A 235 -0.27 14.81 -9.73
N GLU A 236 -1.04 15.29 -8.74
CA GLU A 236 -1.55 16.67 -8.68
C GLU A 236 -0.39 17.69 -8.65
N SER A 237 0.66 17.41 -7.87
CA SER A 237 1.79 18.32 -7.71
C SER A 237 3.13 17.66 -8.01
N ARG A 238 3.61 16.78 -7.13
CA ARG A 238 4.87 16.07 -7.32
C ARG A 238 4.82 14.69 -6.69
N TYR A 239 5.24 13.71 -7.47
CA TYR A 239 5.29 12.30 -7.13
C TYR A 239 6.74 11.83 -6.98
N SER A 240 6.99 10.91 -6.07
CA SER A 240 8.26 10.19 -5.93
C SER A 240 8.02 8.71 -5.73
N ILE A 241 8.86 7.90 -6.37
CA ILE A 241 8.90 6.44 -6.19
C ILE A 241 10.35 6.01 -5.94
N LEU A 242 10.58 5.28 -4.85
CA LEU A 242 11.81 4.54 -4.58
C LEU A 242 11.54 3.08 -4.92
N LEU A 243 12.06 2.66 -6.07
CA LEU A 243 11.94 1.30 -6.54
C LEU A 243 13.10 0.48 -5.99
N LYS A 244 12.81 -0.71 -5.48
CA LYS A 244 13.78 -1.72 -5.06
C LYS A 244 13.71 -2.89 -6.03
N GLN A 245 14.88 -3.36 -6.44
CA GLN A 245 15.06 -4.47 -7.36
C GLN A 245 15.75 -5.63 -6.64
N TYR A 246 15.25 -6.83 -6.90
CA TYR A 246 15.76 -8.09 -6.37
C TYR A 246 15.97 -9.06 -7.53
N ALA A 247 17.18 -9.58 -7.67
CA ALA A 247 17.42 -10.76 -8.48
C ALA A 247 17.09 -12.03 -7.66
N MET A 248 16.54 -13.03 -8.33
CA MET A 248 15.98 -14.21 -7.68
C MET A 248 16.43 -15.51 -8.34
N THR A 249 16.37 -16.60 -7.57
CA THR A 249 16.43 -17.96 -8.12
C THR A 249 15.16 -18.27 -8.91
N SER A 250 15.22 -19.28 -9.78
CA SER A 250 14.04 -19.78 -10.49
C SER A 250 12.94 -20.25 -9.51
N ASP A 251 13.32 -20.88 -8.39
CA ASP A 251 12.36 -21.37 -7.39
C ASP A 251 11.66 -20.22 -6.67
N GLY A 252 12.41 -19.18 -6.29
CA GLY A 252 11.83 -17.98 -5.69
C GLY A 252 10.88 -17.25 -6.66
N TYR A 253 11.24 -17.17 -7.94
CA TYR A 253 10.37 -16.61 -8.96
C TYR A 253 9.07 -17.40 -9.14
N ASN A 254 9.16 -18.73 -9.15
CA ASN A 254 8.00 -19.62 -9.24
C ASN A 254 7.10 -19.48 -8.00
N TYR A 255 7.67 -19.38 -6.80
CA TYR A 255 6.92 -19.11 -5.58
C TYR A 255 6.09 -17.83 -5.70
N TYR A 256 6.70 -16.70 -6.09
CA TYR A 256 5.96 -15.45 -6.24
C TYR A 256 4.98 -15.46 -7.41
N THR A 257 5.27 -16.22 -8.48
CA THR A 257 4.33 -16.41 -9.58
C THR A 257 3.07 -17.13 -9.12
N ILE A 258 3.22 -18.19 -8.31
CA ILE A 258 2.08 -18.92 -7.73
C ILE A 258 1.34 -18.03 -6.72
N LEU A 259 2.07 -17.34 -5.84
CA LEU A 259 1.49 -16.43 -4.86
C LEU A 259 0.65 -15.36 -5.56
N LYS A 260 1.21 -14.69 -6.58
CA LYS A 260 0.50 -13.70 -7.39
C LYS A 260 -0.78 -14.25 -8.01
N LYS A 261 -0.72 -15.44 -8.61
CA LYS A 261 -1.92 -16.09 -9.18
C LYS A 261 -2.98 -16.33 -8.11
N ASN A 262 -2.58 -16.80 -6.93
CA ASN A 262 -3.51 -17.11 -5.84
C ASN A 262 -4.10 -15.86 -5.16
N THR A 263 -3.38 -14.73 -5.10
CA THR A 263 -3.80 -13.56 -4.31
C THR A 263 -4.35 -12.40 -5.15
N GLU A 264 -3.99 -12.31 -6.43
CA GLU A 264 -4.34 -11.16 -7.28
C GLU A 264 -5.29 -11.52 -8.44
N GLN A 265 -5.56 -12.81 -8.67
CA GLN A 265 -6.64 -13.17 -9.58
C GLN A 265 -7.98 -12.89 -8.88
N LEU A 266 -8.75 -11.97 -9.45
CA LEU A 266 -10.06 -11.53 -8.91
C LEU A 266 -11.10 -12.66 -8.83
N GLY A 267 -10.83 -13.82 -9.44
CA GLY A 267 -11.64 -15.01 -9.35
C GLY A 267 -12.87 -14.97 -10.26
N SER A 268 -13.03 -16.00 -11.08
CA SER A 268 -14.24 -16.37 -11.80
C SER A 268 -14.58 -17.81 -11.43
N ILE A 269 -15.84 -18.22 -11.60
CA ILE A 269 -16.26 -19.62 -11.41
C ILE A 269 -15.55 -20.61 -12.36
N PHE A 270 -14.88 -20.08 -13.38
CA PHE A 270 -14.08 -20.83 -14.35
C PHE A 270 -12.57 -20.66 -14.16
N ASP A 271 -12.14 -19.89 -13.15
CA ASP A 271 -10.72 -19.73 -12.87
C ASP A 271 -10.15 -21.02 -12.30
N ALA A 272 -8.88 -21.27 -12.59
CA ALA A 272 -8.16 -22.40 -12.03
C ALA A 272 -8.18 -22.30 -10.50
N GLN A 273 -8.35 -23.44 -9.83
CA GLN A 273 -8.26 -23.49 -8.38
C GLN A 273 -6.86 -23.03 -7.92
N PRO A 274 -6.76 -22.33 -6.77
CA PRO A 274 -5.48 -21.92 -6.21
C PRO A 274 -4.51 -23.10 -6.12
N SER A 275 -3.29 -22.91 -6.62
CA SER A 275 -2.25 -23.94 -6.54
C SER A 275 -1.66 -23.98 -5.14
N GLN A 276 -1.21 -25.15 -4.70
CA GLN A 276 -0.51 -25.27 -3.41
C GLN A 276 0.74 -24.38 -3.42
N LEU A 277 0.81 -23.47 -2.46
CA LEU A 277 1.94 -22.58 -2.27
C LEU A 277 2.95 -23.26 -1.35
N THR A 278 4.05 -23.75 -1.92
CA THR A 278 5.14 -24.36 -1.15
C THR A 278 6.31 -23.38 -1.08
N GLY A 279 6.60 -22.91 0.14
CA GLY A 279 7.78 -22.10 0.44
C GLY A 279 9.04 -22.93 0.63
N ASN A 280 10.15 -22.27 0.97
CA ASN A 280 11.42 -22.90 1.32
C ASN A 280 11.70 -22.85 2.83
N ILE A 281 10.67 -22.77 3.66
CA ILE A 281 10.79 -22.66 5.12
C ILE A 281 10.05 -23.82 5.76
N HIS A 282 10.72 -24.50 6.69
CA HIS A 282 10.26 -25.74 7.27
C HIS A 282 10.34 -25.67 8.79
N CYS A 283 9.29 -26.17 9.45
CA CYS A 283 9.29 -26.39 10.88
C CYS A 283 10.12 -27.65 11.20
N THR A 284 11.21 -27.50 11.95
CA THR A 284 12.10 -28.62 12.31
C THR A 284 11.58 -29.42 13.50
N THR A 285 10.70 -28.83 14.31
CA THR A 285 10.04 -29.49 15.45
C THR A 285 8.80 -30.28 15.04
N ASP A 286 8.15 -29.93 13.93
CA ASP A 286 6.97 -30.62 13.39
C ASP A 286 6.90 -30.44 11.87
N ALA A 287 7.34 -31.44 11.11
CA ALA A 287 7.38 -31.40 9.65
C ALA A 287 6.00 -31.31 8.97
N THR A 288 4.91 -31.56 9.71
CA THR A 288 3.54 -31.46 9.16
C THR A 288 2.98 -30.05 9.21
N LEU A 289 3.61 -29.15 9.98
CA LEU A 289 3.16 -27.78 10.15
C LEU A 289 3.56 -26.93 8.94
N PRO A 290 2.60 -26.38 8.17
CA PRO A 290 2.92 -25.54 7.03
C PRO A 290 3.40 -24.15 7.47
N VAL A 291 4.26 -23.56 6.63
CA VAL A 291 4.79 -22.20 6.77
C VAL A 291 4.57 -21.48 5.44
N ILE A 292 4.14 -20.23 5.51
CA ILE A 292 3.95 -19.39 4.33
C ILE A 292 5.13 -18.42 4.26
N GLY A 293 5.83 -18.40 3.14
CA GLY A 293 6.98 -17.52 2.96
C GLY A 293 8.04 -18.14 2.08
N TYR A 294 8.87 -17.28 1.49
CA TYR A 294 10.05 -17.70 0.76
C TYR A 294 11.20 -16.75 1.05
N ILE A 295 12.31 -17.30 1.56
CA ILE A 295 13.53 -16.54 1.81
C ILE A 295 14.45 -16.61 0.60
N SER A 296 14.88 -15.44 0.15
CA SER A 296 15.96 -15.27 -0.81
C SER A 296 17.14 -14.56 -0.12
N ALA A 297 18.32 -14.64 -0.73
CA ALA A 297 19.50 -13.92 -0.29
C ALA A 297 20.13 -13.18 -1.48
N GLY A 298 20.57 -11.95 -1.26
CA GLY A 298 21.23 -11.18 -2.31
C GLY A 298 21.35 -9.70 -1.99
N THR A 299 22.02 -8.98 -2.88
CA THR A 299 22.10 -7.51 -2.79
C THR A 299 20.80 -6.89 -3.29
N VAL A 300 20.46 -5.71 -2.79
CA VAL A 300 19.27 -4.96 -3.23
C VAL A 300 19.71 -3.70 -3.93
N GLN A 301 19.24 -3.49 -5.17
CA GLN A 301 19.45 -2.23 -5.88
C GLN A 301 18.24 -1.33 -5.71
N GLN A 302 18.48 -0.05 -5.46
CA GLN A 302 17.40 0.92 -5.28
C GLN A 302 17.66 2.19 -6.05
N LYS A 303 16.59 2.76 -6.61
CA LYS A 303 16.65 4.02 -7.36
C LYS A 303 15.39 4.82 -7.11
N ARG A 304 15.57 6.09 -6.73
CA ARG A 304 14.48 7.04 -6.54
C ARG A 304 14.37 7.95 -7.75
N VAL A 305 13.15 8.17 -8.22
CA VAL A 305 12.84 9.19 -9.23
C VAL A 305 11.69 10.08 -8.76
N TYR A 306 11.56 11.22 -9.43
CA TYR A 306 10.48 12.18 -9.20
C TYR A 306 9.78 12.48 -10.52
N ILE A 307 8.47 12.67 -10.45
CA ILE A 307 7.63 13.12 -11.56
C ILE A 307 6.94 14.40 -11.09
N ASN A 308 7.19 15.50 -11.78
CA ASN A 308 6.53 16.78 -11.53
C ASN A 308 5.28 16.88 -12.40
N ASN A 309 4.22 17.49 -11.88
CA ASN A 309 3.00 17.75 -12.65
C ASN A 309 3.27 18.54 -13.95
N SER A 310 4.30 19.40 -13.96
CA SER A 310 4.74 20.12 -15.16
C SER A 310 5.22 19.23 -16.32
N GLN A 311 5.49 17.94 -16.07
CA GLN A 311 5.84 16.95 -17.08
C GLN A 311 4.61 16.20 -17.63
N LEU A 312 3.42 16.47 -17.09
CA LEU A 312 2.18 15.76 -17.38
C LEU A 312 1.19 16.71 -18.07
N PRO A 313 0.18 16.16 -18.80
CA PRO A 313 -0.93 16.96 -19.26
C PRO A 313 -1.72 17.55 -18.08
N THR A 314 -2.44 18.63 -18.33
CA THR A 314 -3.32 19.23 -17.32
C THR A 314 -4.47 18.28 -17.00
N TRP A 315 -4.38 17.61 -15.85
CA TRP A 315 -5.42 16.73 -15.33
C TRP A 315 -5.92 17.23 -13.98
N PRO A 316 -7.23 17.43 -13.80
CA PRO A 316 -7.77 17.78 -12.50
C PRO A 316 -7.76 16.55 -11.60
N PRO A 317 -7.21 16.64 -10.38
CA PRO A 317 -7.34 15.57 -9.40
C PRO A 317 -8.81 15.43 -8.98
N THR A 318 -9.24 14.21 -8.71
CA THR A 318 -10.52 13.95 -8.06
C THR A 318 -10.29 13.85 -6.56
N TYR A 319 -10.88 14.78 -5.81
CA TYR A 319 -10.84 14.73 -4.36
C TYR A 319 -11.72 13.59 -3.84
N PRO A 320 -11.33 12.92 -2.74
CA PRO A 320 -12.06 11.77 -2.20
C PRO A 320 -13.41 12.14 -1.56
N TYR A 321 -13.64 13.44 -1.32
CA TYR A 321 -14.82 13.94 -0.60
C TYR A 321 -15.62 14.93 -1.45
N SER A 322 -16.94 14.93 -1.26
CA SER A 322 -17.83 15.93 -1.82
C SER A 322 -17.78 17.20 -0.97
N CYS A 323 -16.84 18.09 -1.27
CA CYS A 323 -16.68 19.33 -0.52
C CYS A 323 -17.55 20.46 -1.05
N GLY A 324 -18.15 21.21 -0.12
CA GLY A 324 -18.81 22.50 -0.35
C GLY A 324 -18.35 23.54 0.67
N LEU A 325 -18.58 24.81 0.35
CA LEU A 325 -18.38 25.91 1.29
C LEU A 325 -19.74 26.37 1.81
N ASP A 326 -19.81 26.63 3.10
CA ASP A 326 -20.92 27.34 3.74
C ASP A 326 -20.39 28.63 4.40
N THR A 327 -21.27 29.50 4.89
CA THR A 327 -20.93 30.83 5.40
C THR A 327 -21.38 31.01 6.85
N ALA A 328 -20.47 31.47 7.71
CA ALA A 328 -20.75 31.90 9.07
C ALA A 328 -20.54 33.41 9.19
N LEU A 329 -21.60 34.16 9.49
CA LEU A 329 -21.55 35.61 9.75
C LEU A 329 -21.54 35.92 11.25
N TYR A 330 -20.88 37.00 11.66
CA TYR A 330 -20.97 37.48 13.05
C TYR A 330 -22.39 37.96 13.42
N LEU A 331 -23.16 38.38 12.42
CA LEU A 331 -24.57 38.75 12.54
C LEU A 331 -25.32 38.09 11.37
N SER A 332 -26.11 37.05 11.68
CA SER A 332 -26.93 36.37 10.68
C SER A 332 -28.04 37.27 10.13
N LYS A 333 -28.50 36.99 8.91
CA LYS A 333 -29.65 37.67 8.31
C LYS A 333 -30.94 37.05 8.85
N GLY A 334 -31.79 37.82 9.54
CA GLY A 334 -33.06 37.32 10.07
C GLY A 334 -33.65 38.22 11.15
N SER A 335 -34.80 37.80 11.71
CA SER A 335 -35.49 38.50 12.79
C SER A 335 -34.82 38.35 14.17
N ASP A 336 -33.98 37.33 14.34
CA ASP A 336 -33.19 37.07 15.56
C ASP A 336 -31.73 36.77 15.15
N PRO A 337 -30.89 37.81 14.99
CA PRO A 337 -29.53 37.65 14.49
C PRO A 337 -28.64 36.94 15.50
N VAL A 338 -28.03 35.84 15.08
CA VAL A 338 -27.09 35.06 15.88
C VAL A 338 -25.67 35.21 15.33
N ASN A 339 -24.68 35.03 16.21
CA ASN A 339 -23.28 34.96 15.83
C ASN A 339 -22.91 33.54 15.38
N GLN A 340 -22.98 33.30 14.07
CA GLN A 340 -22.69 31.99 13.48
C GLN A 340 -21.20 31.65 13.53
N VAL A 341 -20.31 32.66 13.59
CA VAL A 341 -18.87 32.42 13.76
C VAL A 341 -18.62 31.74 15.11
N LEU A 342 -19.22 32.25 16.18
CA LEU A 342 -19.14 31.63 17.50
C LEU A 342 -19.79 30.24 17.57
N GLN A 343 -20.87 30.00 16.81
CA GLN A 343 -21.56 28.70 16.83
C GLN A 343 -20.84 27.62 16.03
N ASN A 344 -20.28 27.97 14.87
CA ASN A 344 -19.81 27.00 13.88
C ASN A 344 -18.28 26.86 13.88
N LEU A 345 -17.54 27.88 14.34
CA LEU A 345 -16.08 27.97 14.20
C LEU A 345 -15.35 28.12 15.54
N VAL A 346 -16.07 28.22 16.66
CA VAL A 346 -15.50 28.39 18.00
C VAL A 346 -16.23 27.49 19.02
N PRO A 347 -15.53 26.80 19.93
CA PRO A 347 -14.08 26.66 20.05
C PRO A 347 -13.51 25.56 19.13
N TYR A 348 -12.23 25.64 18.79
CA TYR A 348 -11.53 24.58 18.08
C TYR A 348 -11.39 23.32 18.95
N PRO A 349 -11.42 22.10 18.38
CA PRO A 349 -11.77 21.78 17.00
C PRO A 349 -13.28 21.65 16.84
N THR A 350 -13.90 22.48 15.99
CA THR A 350 -15.22 22.16 15.45
C THR A 350 -15.06 21.25 14.23
N THR A 351 -16.12 20.56 13.82
CA THR A 351 -16.15 19.78 12.56
C THR A 351 -15.85 20.64 11.33
N ASN A 352 -15.95 21.97 11.47
CA ASN A 352 -15.84 22.96 10.42
C ASN A 352 -14.53 23.76 10.54
N ILE A 353 -13.85 23.97 9.42
CA ILE A 353 -12.64 24.76 9.34
C ILE A 353 -12.93 26.04 8.56
N ALA A 354 -12.58 27.19 9.14
CA ALA A 354 -12.65 28.48 8.46
C ALA A 354 -11.69 28.51 7.27
N VAL A 355 -12.16 29.01 6.12
CA VAL A 355 -11.42 28.98 4.85
C VAL A 355 -11.04 30.37 4.39
N TYR A 356 -12.04 31.20 4.02
CA TYR A 356 -11.83 32.56 3.49
C TYR A 356 -12.61 33.56 4.33
N ALA A 357 -12.10 34.78 4.45
CA ALA A 357 -12.84 35.89 5.02
C ALA A 357 -13.93 36.39 4.05
N VAL A 358 -15.09 36.72 4.61
CA VAL A 358 -16.20 37.35 3.89
C VAL A 358 -16.23 38.83 4.27
N PHE A 359 -16.12 39.71 3.27
CA PHE A 359 -16.10 41.16 3.49
C PHE A 359 -17.42 41.82 3.07
N GLY A 360 -17.81 42.85 3.82
CA GLY A 360 -18.86 43.79 3.44
C GLY A 360 -18.28 45.01 2.72
N LEU A 361 -18.84 46.19 2.99
CA LEU A 361 -18.32 47.46 2.46
C LEU A 361 -17.10 48.01 3.22
N GLY A 362 -16.73 47.40 4.36
CA GLY A 362 -15.63 47.83 5.22
C GLY A 362 -14.41 46.89 5.18
N PRO A 363 -13.28 47.30 5.78
CA PRO A 363 -12.03 46.54 5.76
C PRO A 363 -12.03 45.32 6.70
N ASN A 364 -13.00 45.22 7.60
CA ASN A 364 -13.10 44.12 8.56
C ASN A 364 -14.00 43.00 8.01
N PRO A 365 -13.64 41.72 8.21
CA PRO A 365 -14.51 40.60 7.87
C PRO A 365 -15.87 40.71 8.58
N ILE A 366 -16.95 40.47 7.85
CA ILE A 366 -18.31 40.33 8.40
C ILE A 366 -18.63 38.86 8.74
N GLY A 367 -17.73 37.94 8.40
CA GLY A 367 -17.82 36.51 8.64
C GLY A 367 -16.75 35.74 7.88
N TYR A 368 -16.90 34.41 7.83
CA TYR A 368 -15.98 33.51 7.13
C TYR A 368 -16.76 32.44 6.39
N THR A 369 -16.23 32.00 5.25
CA THR A 369 -16.65 30.71 4.70
C THR A 369 -15.99 29.58 5.48
N TYR A 370 -16.65 28.44 5.56
CA TYR A 370 -16.11 27.25 6.20
C TYR A 370 -16.47 25.99 5.41
N SER A 371 -15.72 24.92 5.67
CA SER A 371 -15.96 23.59 5.11
C SER A 371 -15.65 22.54 6.17
N ASP A 372 -16.13 21.31 5.97
CA ASP A 372 -15.73 20.17 6.79
C ASP A 372 -14.20 20.00 6.80
N ALA A 373 -13.67 19.53 7.93
CA ALA A 373 -12.24 19.29 8.11
C ALA A 373 -11.63 18.43 6.98
N ALA A 374 -12.36 17.42 6.51
CA ALA A 374 -11.95 16.55 5.40
C ALA A 374 -11.58 17.28 4.09
N CYS A 375 -12.06 18.51 3.92
CA CYS A 375 -11.92 19.32 2.71
C CYS A 375 -10.94 20.48 2.85
N ALA A 376 -10.61 20.88 4.08
CA ALA A 376 -9.74 22.01 4.40
C ALA A 376 -8.49 21.64 5.24
N ASP A 377 -8.40 20.39 5.73
CA ASP A 377 -7.26 19.86 6.45
C ASP A 377 -6.71 18.61 5.76
N CYS A 378 -5.55 18.75 5.11
CA CYS A 378 -4.90 17.62 4.46
C CYS A 378 -4.30 16.61 5.45
N SER A 379 -4.06 17.01 6.72
CA SER A 379 -3.39 16.19 7.72
C SER A 379 -4.23 14.99 8.19
N ILE A 380 -5.53 15.01 7.88
CA ILE A 380 -6.43 13.87 8.10
C ILE A 380 -6.01 12.64 7.27
N ARG A 381 -5.39 12.86 6.10
CA ARG A 381 -4.97 11.78 5.17
C ARG A 381 -3.48 11.71 4.93
N GLY A 382 -2.71 12.66 5.45
CA GLY A 382 -1.29 12.79 5.15
C GLY A 382 -0.51 13.45 6.27
N SER A 383 0.78 13.64 6.04
CA SER A 383 1.67 14.28 6.99
C SER A 383 1.96 15.73 6.56
N LEU A 384 1.98 16.66 7.52
CA LEU A 384 2.48 18.02 7.31
C LEU A 384 4.02 18.06 7.29
N THR A 385 4.67 16.98 7.74
CA THR A 385 6.12 16.90 7.81
C THR A 385 6.68 16.47 6.46
N LYS A 386 7.47 17.36 5.83
CA LYS A 386 8.22 17.08 4.61
C LYS A 386 9.18 15.89 4.85
N PRO A 387 9.11 14.83 4.02
CA PRO A 387 10.05 13.70 4.11
C PRO A 387 11.49 14.16 3.88
N SER A 388 12.45 13.57 4.62
CA SER A 388 13.87 13.96 4.56
C SER A 388 14.52 13.78 3.19
N PHE A 389 14.10 12.76 2.44
CA PHE A 389 14.58 12.52 1.08
C PHE A 389 13.94 13.44 0.04
N TRP A 390 12.92 14.24 0.40
CA TRP A 390 12.16 15.03 -0.56
C TRP A 390 12.98 16.25 -0.99
N GLN A 391 13.42 16.27 -2.25
CA GLN A 391 14.26 17.34 -2.81
C GLN A 391 13.41 18.40 -3.49
#